data_AF-A0A3D6D6T8-F1
#
_entry.id   AF-A0A3D6D6T8-F1
#
_cell.length_a   1.000
_cell.length_b   1.000
_cell.length_c   1.000
_cell.angle_alpha   90.00
_cell.angle_beta   90.00
_cell.angle_gamma   90.00
#
_symmetry.space_group_name_H-M   'P 1'
#
loop_
_entity.id
_entity.type
_entity.pdbx_description
1 polymer ?
#
loop_
_entity_poly.entity_id
_entity_poly.type
_entity_poly.pdbx_seq_one_letter_code
_entity_poly.pdbx_strand_id
1 'polypeptide(L)'
;MQRVFAAKSAQVARISCFLAGGLYILLGAIPVFIGFSFPILFPDKEPQSVVIQMAQHYLSDGMMVLFLLAVLSMVLSSMDSGILAPATILGRNLFRKRVPDSVSSLTLCRLSVVLVSAVCVAVALMGSRAFELLESCYSIGLAGLLVPLVMGLFWKNGNQTSALLAMIIGVGAWLLEWIFGIEWPLAPVGAALGFLVYIIHARSLESPGQSNSV
;
A
#
# COMPACT_ATOMS: atom_id res chain seq x y z
N MET A 1 -2.67 -0.69 10.71
CA MET A 1 -1.83 -0.81 11.92
C MET A 1 -2.39 -0.11 13.15
N GLN A 2 -2.94 1.11 13.08
CA GLN A 2 -3.48 1.83 14.26
C GLN A 2 -4.46 0.99 15.11
N ARG A 3 -5.36 0.22 14.47
CA ARG A 3 -6.30 -0.69 15.16
C ARG A 3 -5.65 -1.89 15.84
N VAL A 4 -4.50 -2.36 15.35
CA VAL A 4 -3.77 -3.49 15.95
C VAL A 4 -3.02 -3.02 17.21
N PHE A 5 -2.48 -1.81 17.20
CA PHE A 5 -1.77 -1.23 18.35
C PHE A 5 -2.70 -0.77 19.49
N ALA A 6 -4.00 -0.64 19.22
CA ALA A 6 -5.02 -0.37 20.24
C ALA A 6 -5.61 -1.65 20.88
N ALA A 7 -5.11 -2.84 20.52
CA ALA A 7 -5.61 -4.09 21.07
C ALA A 7 -5.29 -4.22 22.57
N LYS A 8 -6.25 -4.77 23.33
CA LYS A 8 -6.15 -4.95 24.79
C LYS A 8 -4.95 -5.79 25.24
N SER A 9 -4.48 -6.73 24.39
CA SER A 9 -3.28 -7.53 24.66
C SER A 9 -2.66 -8.04 23.35
N ALA A 10 -1.38 -8.43 23.43
CA ALA A 10 -0.66 -9.03 22.30
C ALA A 10 -1.32 -10.33 21.81
N GLN A 11 -1.90 -11.12 22.72
CA GLN A 11 -2.62 -12.35 22.36
C GLN A 11 -3.87 -12.04 21.52
N VAL A 12 -4.64 -11.02 21.90
CA VAL A 12 -5.82 -10.58 21.14
C VAL A 12 -5.40 -10.07 19.77
N ALA A 13 -4.34 -9.27 19.68
CA ALA A 13 -3.81 -8.80 18.40
C ALA A 13 -3.43 -9.97 17.47
N ARG A 14 -2.73 -10.98 18.00
CA ARG A 14 -2.31 -12.17 17.24
C ARG A 14 -3.51 -12.97 16.73
N ILE A 15 -4.47 -13.29 17.59
CA ILE A 15 -5.67 -14.06 17.21
C ILE A 15 -6.47 -13.29 16.16
N SER A 16 -6.67 -11.99 16.36
CA SER A 16 -7.36 -11.14 15.39
C SER A 16 -6.66 -11.11 14.03
N CYS A 17 -5.32 -11.10 13.98
CA CYS A 17 -4.58 -11.18 12.72
C CYS A 17 -4.81 -12.52 12.00
N PHE A 18 -4.73 -13.65 12.71
CA PHE A 18 -4.99 -14.96 12.10
C PHE A 18 -6.44 -15.12 11.65
N LEU A 19 -7.39 -14.66 12.46
CA LEU A 19 -8.82 -14.69 12.12
C LEU A 19 -9.13 -13.80 10.91
N ALA A 20 -8.57 -12.57 10.88
CA ALA A 20 -8.73 -11.66 9.75
C ALA A 20 -8.11 -12.24 8.46
N GLY A 21 -6.93 -12.86 8.55
CA GLY A 21 -6.30 -13.53 7.41
C GLY A 21 -7.12 -14.72 6.90
N GLY A 22 -7.64 -15.55 7.79
CA GLY A 22 -8.52 -16.66 7.43
C GLY A 22 -9.81 -16.17 6.77
N LEU A 23 -10.46 -15.16 7.35
CA LEU A 23 -11.67 -14.56 6.78
C LEU A 23 -11.40 -13.88 5.44
N TYR A 24 -10.24 -13.24 5.27
CA TYR A 24 -9.82 -12.63 4.01
C TYR A 24 -9.70 -13.68 2.90
N ILE A 25 -9.09 -14.83 3.18
CA ILE A 25 -8.98 -15.92 2.18
C ILE A 25 -10.37 -16.47 1.85
N LEU A 26 -11.19 -16.76 2.87
CA LEU A 26 -12.52 -17.34 2.68
C LEU A 26 -13.44 -16.41 1.88
N LEU A 27 -13.53 -15.12 2.27
CA LEU A 27 -14.39 -14.15 1.60
C LEU A 27 -13.79 -13.68 0.27
N GLY A 28 -12.46 -13.57 0.17
CA GLY A 28 -11.75 -13.20 -1.05
C GLY A 28 -11.82 -14.28 -2.14
N ALA A 29 -11.98 -15.55 -1.76
CA ALA A 29 -12.18 -16.64 -2.71
C ALA A 29 -13.52 -16.53 -3.46
N ILE A 30 -14.56 -15.94 -2.84
CA ILE A 30 -15.90 -15.83 -3.43
C ILE A 30 -15.87 -15.10 -4.80
N PRO A 31 -15.40 -13.83 -4.91
CA PRO A 31 -15.35 -13.14 -6.20
C PRO A 31 -14.39 -13.80 -7.20
N VAL A 32 -13.34 -14.49 -6.72
CA VAL A 32 -12.41 -15.23 -7.58
C VAL A 32 -13.12 -16.40 -8.27
N PHE A 33 -13.87 -17.21 -7.52
CA PHE A 33 -14.66 -18.30 -8.11
C PHE A 33 -15.76 -17.79 -9.05
N ILE A 34 -16.42 -16.68 -8.70
CA ILE A 34 -17.38 -16.02 -9.60
C ILE A 34 -16.67 -15.62 -10.91
N GLY A 35 -15.48 -15.03 -10.82
CA GLY A 35 -14.63 -14.68 -11.96
C GLY A 35 -14.32 -15.87 -12.85
N PHE A 36 -13.87 -16.98 -12.27
CA PHE A 36 -13.56 -18.21 -13.00
C PHE A 36 -14.77 -18.85 -13.68
N SER A 37 -15.96 -18.74 -13.08
CA SER A 37 -17.19 -19.29 -13.65
C SER A 37 -17.77 -18.48 -14.81
N PHE A 38 -17.41 -17.20 -14.91
CA PHE A 38 -17.98 -16.27 -15.90
C PHE A 38 -17.81 -16.69 -17.37
N PRO A 39 -16.61 -17.05 -17.87
CA PRO A 39 -16.45 -17.43 -19.27
C PRO A 39 -17.20 -18.72 -19.66
N ILE A 40 -17.54 -19.57 -18.67
CA ILE A 40 -18.31 -20.80 -18.89
C ILE A 40 -19.80 -20.49 -19.03
N LEU A 41 -20.29 -19.53 -18.23
CA LEU A 41 -21.70 -19.15 -18.18
C LEU A 41 -22.08 -18.11 -19.25
N PHE A 42 -21.15 -17.22 -19.61
CA PHE A 42 -21.34 -16.14 -20.57
C PHE A 42 -20.19 -16.10 -21.60
N PRO A 43 -20.09 -17.10 -22.48
CA PRO A 43 -19.00 -17.18 -23.47
C PRO A 43 -18.98 -16.00 -24.44
N ASP A 44 -20.13 -15.36 -24.69
CA ASP A 44 -20.28 -14.26 -25.64
C ASP A 44 -20.12 -12.86 -25.02
N LYS A 45 -19.85 -12.76 -23.70
CA LYS A 45 -19.72 -11.46 -23.02
C LYS A 45 -18.28 -11.15 -22.67
N GLU A 46 -17.90 -9.90 -22.94
CA GLU A 46 -16.63 -9.34 -22.47
C GLU A 46 -16.56 -9.36 -20.92
N PRO A 47 -15.48 -9.87 -20.33
CA PRO A 47 -15.32 -9.99 -18.87
C PRO A 47 -14.95 -8.65 -18.22
N GLN A 48 -15.83 -7.65 -18.34
CA GLN A 48 -15.68 -6.35 -17.70
C GLN A 48 -16.55 -6.26 -16.45
N SER A 49 -15.97 -5.96 -15.29
CA SER A 49 -16.74 -5.88 -14.02
C SER A 49 -17.58 -7.14 -13.76
N VAL A 50 -16.95 -8.31 -13.94
CA VAL A 50 -17.58 -9.65 -13.91
C VAL A 50 -18.54 -9.84 -12.73
N VAL A 51 -18.14 -9.42 -11.53
CA VAL A 51 -18.96 -9.56 -10.32
C VAL A 51 -20.28 -8.76 -10.44
N ILE A 52 -20.24 -7.57 -11.03
CA ILE A 52 -21.45 -6.75 -11.24
C ILE A 52 -22.35 -7.38 -12.29
N GLN A 53 -21.78 -7.86 -13.41
CA GLN A 53 -22.55 -8.53 -14.47
C GLN A 53 -23.25 -9.80 -13.95
N MET A 54 -22.56 -10.59 -13.13
CA MET A 54 -23.13 -11.76 -12.48
C MET A 54 -24.24 -11.37 -11.52
N ALA A 55 -24.02 -10.33 -10.70
CA ALA A 55 -25.06 -9.83 -9.81
C ALA A 55 -26.30 -9.39 -10.60
N GLN A 56 -26.14 -8.71 -11.74
CA GLN A 56 -27.26 -8.23 -12.57
C GLN A 56 -28.08 -9.36 -13.17
N HIS A 57 -27.46 -10.50 -13.43
CA HIS A 57 -28.17 -11.64 -13.99
C HIS A 57 -28.95 -12.43 -12.93
N TYR A 58 -28.41 -12.54 -11.71
CA TYR A 58 -28.97 -13.44 -10.69
C TYR A 58 -29.76 -12.73 -9.57
N LEU A 59 -29.55 -11.44 -9.33
CA LEU A 59 -30.24 -10.70 -8.27
C LEU A 59 -31.48 -9.99 -8.83
N SER A 60 -32.54 -9.90 -8.01
CA SER A 60 -33.67 -9.01 -8.27
C SER A 60 -33.28 -7.54 -8.10
N ASP A 61 -34.04 -6.63 -8.71
CA ASP A 61 -33.76 -5.19 -8.72
C ASP A 61 -33.50 -4.61 -7.32
N GLY A 62 -34.31 -5.01 -6.32
CA GLY A 62 -34.12 -4.56 -4.93
C GLY A 62 -32.82 -5.05 -4.30
N MET A 63 -32.44 -6.30 -4.58
CA MET A 63 -31.21 -6.89 -4.04
C MET A 63 -29.97 -6.33 -4.74
N MET A 64 -30.09 -5.98 -6.03
CA MET A 64 -29.04 -5.30 -6.79
C MET A 64 -28.68 -3.95 -6.18
N VAL A 65 -29.69 -3.13 -5.83
CA VAL A 65 -29.44 -1.83 -5.18
C VAL A 65 -28.70 -2.03 -3.85
N LEU A 66 -29.13 -2.99 -3.03
CA LEU A 66 -28.46 -3.30 -1.77
C LEU A 66 -27.02 -3.76 -1.99
N PHE A 67 -26.79 -4.61 -3.00
CA PHE A 67 -25.47 -5.09 -3.36
C PHE A 67 -24.54 -3.95 -3.80
N LEU A 68 -24.99 -3.07 -4.69
CA LEU A 68 -24.21 -1.90 -5.11
C LEU A 68 -23.91 -0.96 -3.95
N LEU A 69 -24.88 -0.70 -3.07
CA LEU A 69 -24.66 0.11 -1.86
C LEU A 69 -23.62 -0.53 -0.93
N ALA A 70 -23.65 -1.85 -0.76
CA ALA A 70 -22.66 -2.57 0.03
C ALA A 70 -21.25 -2.47 -0.57
N VAL A 71 -21.12 -2.67 -1.89
CA VAL A 71 -19.83 -2.54 -2.61
C VAL A 71 -19.30 -1.11 -2.50
N LEU A 72 -20.15 -0.09 -2.75
CA LEU A 72 -19.78 1.31 -2.64
C LEU A 72 -19.34 1.66 -1.20
N SER A 73 -20.08 1.20 -0.19
CA SER A 73 -19.74 1.41 1.22
C SER A 73 -18.38 0.80 1.58
N MET A 74 -18.10 -0.41 1.10
CA MET A 74 -16.82 -1.09 1.29
C MET A 74 -15.66 -0.31 0.67
N VAL A 75 -15.83 0.17 -0.57
CA VAL A 75 -14.82 0.97 -1.29
C VAL A 75 -14.56 2.29 -0.57
N LEU A 76 -15.62 3.03 -0.20
CA LEU A 76 -15.51 4.31 0.51
C LEU A 76 -14.76 4.15 1.84
N SER A 77 -15.05 3.10 2.62
CA SER A 77 -14.34 2.82 3.88
C SER A 77 -12.83 2.62 3.69
N SER A 78 -12.42 2.02 2.56
CA SER A 78 -11.03 1.82 2.19
C SER A 78 -10.38 3.12 1.71
N MET A 79 -11.10 3.90 0.91
CA MET A 79 -10.66 5.22 0.44
C MET A 79 -10.40 6.18 1.60
N ASP A 80 -11.30 6.23 2.59
CA ASP A 80 -11.14 7.07 3.79
C ASP A 80 -9.82 6.76 4.50
N SER A 81 -9.52 5.48 4.72
CA SER A 81 -8.27 5.04 5.34
C SER A 81 -7.05 5.39 4.48
N GLY A 82 -7.17 5.24 3.15
CA GLY A 82 -6.12 5.55 2.18
C GLY A 82 -5.79 7.04 2.08
N ILE A 83 -6.77 7.92 2.27
CA ILE A 83 -6.59 9.38 2.27
C ILE A 83 -6.06 9.88 3.62
N LEU A 84 -6.65 9.39 4.73
CA LEU A 84 -6.31 9.84 6.07
C LEU A 84 -4.85 9.52 6.47
N ALA A 85 -4.33 8.38 6.05
CA ALA A 85 -2.95 7.97 6.37
C ALA A 85 -1.88 8.97 5.86
N PRO A 86 -1.77 9.25 4.55
CA PRO A 86 -0.82 10.23 4.03
C PRO A 86 -1.17 11.66 4.47
N ALA A 87 -2.45 12.02 4.59
CA ALA A 87 -2.85 13.33 5.08
C ALA A 87 -2.37 13.60 6.52
N THR A 88 -2.42 12.59 7.39
CA THR A 88 -1.88 12.70 8.75
C THR A 88 -0.38 12.86 8.74
N ILE A 89 0.33 12.12 7.89
CA ILE A 89 1.79 12.24 7.74
C ILE A 89 2.16 13.63 7.24
N LEU A 90 1.50 14.14 6.21
CA LEU A 90 1.73 15.49 5.67
C LEU A 90 1.45 16.56 6.72
N GLY A 91 0.28 16.52 7.36
CA GLY A 91 -0.11 17.52 8.35
C GLY A 91 0.81 17.54 9.57
N ARG A 92 1.19 16.35 10.08
CA ARG A 92 1.88 16.21 11.36
C ARG A 92 3.40 16.16 11.24
N ASN A 93 3.94 15.55 10.18
CA ASN A 93 5.39 15.39 10.02
C ASN A 93 6.03 16.44 9.11
N LEU A 94 5.28 16.99 8.14
CA LEU A 94 5.79 17.97 7.18
C LEU A 94 5.32 19.39 7.51
N PHE A 95 4.01 19.64 7.51
CA PHE A 95 3.48 20.99 7.69
C PHE A 95 3.64 21.52 9.12
N ARG A 96 3.43 20.69 10.14
CA ARG A 96 3.63 21.14 11.54
C ARG A 96 5.06 21.65 11.81
N LYS A 97 6.07 21.13 11.12
CA LYS A 97 7.46 21.61 11.27
C LYS A 97 7.71 22.98 10.62
N ARG A 98 6.83 23.44 9.73
CA ARG A 98 7.01 24.68 8.94
C ARG A 98 5.96 25.75 9.22
N VAL A 99 4.88 25.41 9.91
CA VAL A 99 3.80 26.33 10.26
C VAL A 99 3.87 26.68 11.75
N PRO A 100 3.67 27.95 12.14
CA PRO A 100 3.67 28.37 13.54
C PRO A 100 2.69 27.58 14.40
N ASP A 101 3.01 27.44 15.68
CA ASP A 101 2.20 26.69 16.65
C ASP A 101 0.78 27.25 16.85
N SER A 102 0.55 28.51 16.45
CA SER A 102 -0.76 29.19 16.47
C SER A 102 -1.81 28.52 15.59
N VAL A 103 -1.40 27.77 14.57
CA VAL A 103 -2.33 27.00 13.74
C VAL A 103 -2.58 25.63 14.40
N SER A 104 -3.85 25.32 14.63
CA SER A 104 -4.24 24.02 15.20
C SER A 104 -3.78 22.86 14.31
N SER A 105 -3.25 21.81 14.94
CA SER A 105 -2.86 20.57 14.25
C SER A 105 -4.05 19.92 13.52
N LEU A 106 -5.28 20.14 14.00
CA LEU A 106 -6.50 19.68 13.32
C LEU A 106 -6.72 20.40 11.99
N THR A 107 -6.48 21.71 11.94
CA THR A 107 -6.61 22.51 10.70
C THR A 107 -5.59 22.07 9.67
N LEU A 108 -4.35 21.82 10.08
CA LEU A 108 -3.30 21.29 9.20
C LEU A 108 -3.67 19.91 8.65
N CYS A 109 -4.23 19.04 9.48
CA CYS A 109 -4.68 17.72 9.04
C CYS A 109 -5.86 17.82 8.07
N ARG A 110 -6.86 18.67 8.35
CA ARG A 110 -8.01 18.90 7.45
C ARG A 110 -7.57 19.44 6.09
N LEU A 111 -6.66 20.41 6.07
CA LEU A 111 -6.09 20.93 4.82
C LEU A 111 -5.33 19.85 4.07
N SER A 112 -4.55 19.02 4.78
CA SER A 112 -3.81 17.91 4.18
C SER A 112 -4.74 16.87 3.56
N VAL A 113 -5.91 16.60 4.17
CA VAL A 113 -6.93 15.72 3.58
C VAL A 113 -7.42 16.30 2.25
N VAL A 114 -7.76 17.59 2.21
CA VAL A 114 -8.21 18.25 0.96
C VAL A 114 -7.13 18.17 -0.12
N LEU A 115 -5.87 18.44 0.22
CA LEU A 115 -4.75 18.36 -0.72
C LEU A 115 -4.54 16.95 -1.26
N VAL A 116 -4.52 15.93 -0.39
CA VAL A 116 -4.38 14.53 -0.80
C VAL A 116 -5.54 14.12 -1.70
N SER A 117 -6.78 14.43 -1.32
CA SER A 117 -7.96 14.12 -2.13
C SER A 117 -7.90 14.78 -3.50
N ALA A 118 -7.45 16.04 -3.59
CA ALA A 118 -7.29 16.74 -4.86
C ALA A 118 -6.26 16.03 -5.78
N VAL A 119 -5.14 15.58 -5.22
CA VAL A 119 -4.14 14.80 -5.96
C VAL A 119 -4.72 13.45 -6.41
N CYS A 120 -5.44 12.74 -5.54
CA CYS A 120 -6.10 11.49 -5.92
C CYS A 120 -7.09 11.67 -7.07
N VAL A 121 -7.89 12.75 -7.06
CA VAL A 121 -8.81 13.07 -8.16
C VAL A 121 -8.05 13.41 -9.44
N ALA A 122 -6.98 14.20 -9.35
CA ALA A 122 -6.15 14.52 -10.51
C ALA A 122 -5.58 13.25 -11.16
N VAL A 123 -5.01 12.34 -10.37
CA VAL A 123 -4.49 11.05 -10.85
C VAL A 123 -5.60 10.18 -11.44
N ALA A 124 -6.78 10.14 -10.81
CA ALA A 124 -7.92 9.38 -11.34
C ALA A 124 -8.39 9.90 -12.72
N LEU A 125 -8.32 11.22 -12.94
CA LEU A 125 -8.69 11.84 -14.22
C LEU A 125 -7.64 11.64 -15.33
N MET A 126 -6.42 11.23 -15.01
CA MET A 126 -5.38 10.94 -16.01
C MET A 126 -5.66 9.65 -16.82
N GLY A 127 -6.73 8.91 -16.51
CA GLY A 127 -7.29 7.88 -17.39
C GLY A 127 -6.55 6.53 -17.38
N SER A 128 -5.59 6.32 -16.47
CA SER A 128 -4.95 5.01 -16.27
C SER A 128 -5.96 3.97 -15.78
N ARG A 129 -5.79 2.71 -16.18
CA ARG A 129 -6.68 1.65 -15.70
C ARG A 129 -6.48 1.46 -14.20
N ALA A 130 -7.56 1.24 -13.46
CA ALA A 130 -7.50 1.07 -11.99
C ALA A 130 -6.53 -0.04 -11.58
N PHE A 131 -6.44 -1.11 -12.38
CA PHE A 131 -5.50 -2.21 -12.16
C PHE A 131 -4.03 -1.77 -12.32
N GLU A 132 -3.70 -1.01 -13.36
CA GLU A 132 -2.34 -0.50 -13.60
C GLU A 132 -1.88 0.45 -12.48
N LEU A 133 -2.78 1.33 -12.02
CA LEU A 133 -2.51 2.22 -10.88
C LEU A 133 -2.26 1.42 -9.61
N LEU A 134 -3.06 0.38 -9.37
CA LEU A 134 -2.93 -0.48 -8.19
C LEU A 134 -1.63 -1.27 -8.21
N GLU A 135 -1.30 -1.87 -9.35
CA GLU A 135 -0.03 -2.57 -9.58
C GLU A 135 1.16 -1.64 -9.33
N SER A 136 1.13 -0.44 -9.91
CA SER A 136 2.16 0.58 -9.70
C SER A 136 2.33 0.93 -8.22
N CYS A 137 1.23 1.10 -7.48
CA CYS A 137 1.28 1.35 -6.03
C CYS A 137 1.99 0.23 -5.26
N TYR A 138 1.70 -1.03 -5.60
CA TYR A 138 2.34 -2.17 -4.96
C TYR A 138 3.82 -2.30 -5.34
N SER A 139 4.16 -2.07 -6.60
CA SER A 139 5.54 -2.10 -7.10
C SER A 139 6.43 -1.07 -6.39
N ILE A 140 5.97 0.17 -6.19
CA ILE A 140 6.71 1.18 -5.42
C ILE A 140 6.94 0.72 -3.98
N GLY A 141 5.89 0.21 -3.32
CA GLY A 141 5.97 -0.25 -1.94
C GLY A 141 6.96 -1.40 -1.77
N LEU A 142 6.95 -2.35 -2.71
CA LEU A 142 7.87 -3.48 -2.74
C LEU A 142 9.30 -3.02 -3.01
N ALA A 143 9.52 -2.17 -4.02
CA ALA A 143 10.85 -1.71 -4.40
C ALA A 143 11.50 -0.83 -3.32
N GLY A 144 10.76 0.15 -2.80
CA GLY A 144 11.30 1.16 -1.90
C GLY A 144 11.28 0.78 -0.41
N LEU A 145 10.22 0.12 0.07
CA LEU A 145 9.98 -0.01 1.51
C LEU A 145 10.29 -1.39 2.08
N LEU A 146 10.28 -2.44 1.25
CA LEU A 146 10.50 -3.81 1.71
C LEU A 146 11.87 -3.97 2.39
N VAL A 147 12.93 -3.48 1.76
CA VAL A 147 14.30 -3.62 2.26
C VAL A 147 14.51 -2.92 3.61
N PRO A 148 14.22 -1.61 3.76
CA PRO A 148 14.35 -0.95 5.06
C PRO A 148 13.50 -1.59 6.16
N LEU A 149 12.29 -2.07 5.82
CA LEU A 149 11.38 -2.67 6.79
C LEU A 149 11.88 -4.03 7.28
N VAL A 150 12.31 -4.91 6.38
CA VAL A 150 12.89 -6.21 6.74
C VAL A 150 14.18 -6.03 7.52
N MET A 151 15.07 -5.16 7.05
CA MET A 151 16.34 -4.90 7.74
C MET A 151 16.14 -4.25 9.10
N GLY A 152 15.25 -3.26 9.21
CA GLY A 152 14.96 -2.62 10.49
C GLY A 152 14.32 -3.53 11.53
N LEU A 153 13.62 -4.59 11.11
CA LEU A 153 12.97 -5.53 12.02
C LEU A 153 13.89 -6.68 12.45
N PHE A 154 14.67 -7.25 11.53
CA PHE A 154 15.47 -8.45 11.78
C PHE A 154 16.96 -8.17 12.02
N TRP A 155 17.49 -7.03 11.56
CA TRP A 155 18.92 -6.71 11.66
C TRP A 155 19.16 -5.68 12.77
N LYS A 156 19.94 -6.07 13.79
CA LYS A 156 20.21 -5.21 14.95
C LYS A 156 21.17 -4.05 14.64
N ASN A 157 22.03 -4.21 13.63
CA ASN A 157 23.07 -3.25 13.28
C ASN A 157 22.68 -2.39 12.05
N GLY A 158 21.40 -2.03 11.95
CA GLY A 158 20.91 -1.24 10.84
C GLY A 158 21.30 0.23 10.94
N ASN A 159 21.80 0.82 9.85
CA ASN A 159 22.08 2.25 9.76
C ASN A 159 21.01 3.01 8.95
N GLN A 160 20.70 4.23 9.38
CA GLN A 160 19.72 5.11 8.78
C GLN A 160 20.10 5.53 7.35
N THR A 161 21.40 5.75 7.07
CA THR A 161 21.89 6.06 5.72
C THR A 161 21.80 4.87 4.77
N SER A 162 22.11 3.65 5.24
CA SER A 162 21.93 2.42 4.45
C SER A 162 20.46 2.20 4.06
N ALA A 163 19.53 2.47 4.98
CA ALA A 163 18.09 2.41 4.71
C ALA A 163 17.66 3.44 3.66
N LEU A 164 18.14 4.68 3.76
CA LEU A 164 17.81 5.72 2.78
C LEU A 164 18.35 5.39 1.38
N LEU A 165 19.58 4.89 1.28
CA LEU A 165 20.17 4.47 0.00
C LEU A 165 19.37 3.32 -0.63
N ALA A 166 18.97 2.33 0.15
CA ALA A 166 18.13 1.23 -0.32
C ALA A 166 16.78 1.74 -0.85
N MET A 167 16.15 2.69 -0.16
CA MET A 167 14.90 3.33 -0.62
C MET A 167 15.09 4.06 -1.95
N ILE A 168 16.15 4.86 -2.07
CA ILE A 168 16.42 5.64 -3.28
C ILE A 168 16.66 4.72 -4.48
N ILE A 169 17.44 3.66 -4.31
CA ILE A 169 17.73 2.69 -5.37
C ILE A 169 16.45 1.95 -5.79
N GLY A 170 15.66 1.49 -4.82
CA GLY A 170 14.42 0.78 -5.08
C GLY A 170 13.39 1.65 -5.82
N VAL A 171 13.13 2.86 -5.31
CA VAL A 171 12.21 3.81 -5.96
C VAL A 171 12.76 4.28 -7.31
N GLY A 172 14.07 4.46 -7.44
CA GLY A 172 14.73 4.81 -8.70
C GLY A 172 14.55 3.74 -9.77
N ALA A 173 14.68 2.46 -9.41
CA ALA A 173 14.43 1.35 -10.33
C ALA A 173 12.97 1.32 -10.82
N TRP A 174 12.01 1.54 -9.92
CA TRP A 174 10.60 1.67 -10.30
C TRP A 174 10.35 2.89 -11.19
N LEU A 175 10.99 4.04 -10.91
CA LEU A 175 10.84 5.24 -11.73
C LEU A 175 11.39 5.02 -13.16
N LEU A 176 12.49 4.28 -13.30
CA LEU A 176 13.01 3.88 -14.61
C LEU A 176 12.04 2.96 -15.35
N GLU A 177 11.46 1.97 -14.67
CA GLU A 177 10.43 1.10 -15.23
C GLU A 177 9.26 1.93 -15.80
N TRP A 178 8.77 2.90 -15.01
CA TRP A 178 7.67 3.76 -15.41
C TRP A 178 8.00 4.68 -16.60
N ILE A 179 9.19 5.30 -16.62
CA ILE A 179 9.59 6.23 -17.69
C ILE A 179 9.88 5.49 -19.00
N PHE A 180 10.56 4.35 -18.93
CA PHE A 180 11.01 3.62 -20.12
C PHE A 180 10.02 2.56 -20.60
N GLY A 181 8.92 2.34 -19.88
CA GLY A 181 7.89 1.35 -20.26
C GLY A 181 8.45 -0.07 -20.36
N ILE A 182 9.40 -0.42 -19.48
CA ILE A 182 10.07 -1.72 -19.51
C ILE A 182 9.09 -2.78 -19.00
N GLU A 183 8.75 -3.76 -19.83
CA GLU A 183 7.83 -4.88 -19.48
C GLU A 183 8.42 -5.88 -18.47
N TRP A 184 9.69 -5.69 -18.09
CA TRP A 184 10.36 -6.52 -17.09
C TRP A 184 10.07 -5.99 -15.68
N PRO A 185 9.78 -6.87 -14.70
CA PRO A 185 9.49 -6.45 -13.33
C PRO A 185 10.78 -5.94 -12.68
N LEU A 186 11.05 -4.65 -12.83
CA LEU A 186 12.24 -3.97 -12.31
C LEU A 186 12.10 -3.69 -10.82
N ALA A 187 10.88 -3.58 -10.28
CA ALA A 187 10.64 -3.40 -8.85
C ALA A 187 11.31 -4.48 -7.95
N PRO A 188 11.18 -5.80 -8.20
CA PRO A 188 11.93 -6.85 -7.49
C PRO A 188 13.45 -6.72 -7.64
N VAL A 189 13.94 -6.36 -8.83
CA VAL A 189 15.37 -6.16 -9.09
C VAL A 189 15.88 -4.96 -8.30
N GLY A 190 15.14 -3.87 -8.27
CA GLY A 190 15.41 -2.67 -7.47
C GLY A 190 15.45 -2.98 -5.98
N ALA A 191 14.51 -3.79 -5.47
CA ALA A 191 14.54 -4.27 -4.09
C ALA A 191 15.79 -5.13 -3.81
N ALA A 192 16.15 -6.06 -4.70
CA ALA A 192 17.35 -6.88 -4.54
C ALA A 192 18.63 -6.04 -4.54
N LEU A 193 18.75 -5.07 -5.45
CA LEU A 193 19.88 -4.13 -5.50
C LEU A 193 19.93 -3.25 -4.26
N GLY A 194 18.79 -2.71 -3.81
CA GLY A 194 18.69 -1.95 -2.58
C GLY A 194 19.13 -2.76 -1.35
N PHE A 195 18.79 -4.04 -1.30
CA PHE A 195 19.23 -4.97 -0.26
C PHE A 195 20.75 -5.19 -0.28
N LEU A 196 21.34 -5.40 -1.46
CA LEU A 196 22.80 -5.54 -1.58
C LEU A 196 23.53 -4.28 -1.13
N VAL A 197 23.07 -3.10 -1.57
CA VAL A 197 23.66 -1.82 -1.15
C VAL A 197 23.51 -1.60 0.35
N TYR A 198 22.36 -1.98 0.93
CA TYR A 198 22.17 -1.92 2.37
C TYR A 198 23.21 -2.74 3.12
N ILE A 199 23.44 -4.00 2.70
CA ILE A 199 24.41 -4.90 3.35
C ILE A 199 25.84 -4.40 3.18
N ILE A 200 26.24 -3.99 1.98
CA ILE A 200 27.60 -3.52 1.70
C ILE A 200 27.89 -2.28 2.54
N HIS A 201 26.97 -1.32 2.55
CA HIS A 201 27.15 -0.07 3.30
C HIS A 201 27.08 -0.29 4.82
N ALA A 202 26.19 -1.16 5.30
CA ALA A 202 26.13 -1.51 6.72
C ALA A 202 27.44 -2.18 7.19
N ARG A 203 27.97 -3.14 6.43
CA ARG A 203 29.23 -3.83 6.77
C ARG A 203 30.46 -2.93 6.65
N SER A 204 30.47 -2.00 5.70
CA SER A 204 31.57 -1.02 5.55
C SER A 204 31.72 -0.10 6.76
N LEU A 205 30.68 0.01 7.60
CA LEU A 205 30.69 0.82 8.82
C LEU A 205 31.00 -0.01 10.08
N GLU A 206 30.99 -1.35 9.97
CA GLU A 206 31.26 -2.26 11.08
C GLU A 206 32.75 -2.60 11.28
N SER A 207 33.67 -2.18 10.40
CA SER A 207 35.12 -2.47 10.53
C SER A 207 35.99 -1.30 10.03
N PRO A 208 37.05 -0.84 10.74
CA PRO A 208 37.56 -1.18 12.08
C PRO A 208 37.67 0.04 13.03
N GLY A 209 37.19 -0.07 14.29
CA GLY A 209 37.39 1.04 15.26
C GLY A 209 36.91 0.88 16.70
N GLN A 210 36.40 -0.29 17.14
CA GLN A 210 36.03 -0.51 18.56
C GLN A 210 36.63 -1.79 19.15
N SER A 211 37.91 -2.01 18.89
CA SER A 211 38.76 -2.88 19.71
C SER A 211 39.99 -2.07 20.12
N ASN A 212 39.82 -1.13 21.05
CA ASN A 212 40.86 -0.65 21.98
C ASN A 212 40.30 0.48 22.85
N SER A 213 39.71 0.13 24.00
CA SER A 213 40.13 0.62 25.31
C SER A 213 39.20 0.06 26.38
N VAL A 214 39.82 -0.76 27.23
CA VAL A 214 39.42 -1.30 28.53
C VAL A 214 38.59 -0.34 29.37
#